data_AF-A0A090NEJ3-F1
#
_entry.id   AF-A0A090NEJ3-F1
#
_cell.length_a   1.000
_cell.length_b   1.000
_cell.length_c   1.000
_cell.angle_alpha   90.00
_cell.angle_beta   90.00
_cell.angle_gamma   90.00
#
_symmetry.space_group_name_H-M   'P 1'
#
loop_
_entity.id
_entity.type
_entity.pdbx_description
1 polymer ?
#
loop_
_entity_poly.entity_id
_entity_poly.type
_entity_poly.pdbx_seq_one_letter_code
_entity_poly.pdbx_strand_id
1 'polypeptide(L)'
;MNKIFKVIWNPATGSYSVASETAKSRGKKSGRSKLLISALVAGGMFSSFAYADNADGTPVVPAGHNSGNGWVAIGEGSTASQHTGPDGASTAIGNLASALGKYSTSIGARSSAGGDASTALGVKASASGDRGIALGASSISEGNYSMALGVVAVARGNYASALGVESEADGEKSLALGFKSKSGGIYSIALGAAANASATDAFAVGRESAASGTDSLALGRKSVASAANSIAIGAETEAAENATAVGNNAKAKGTNSMAMGLGSLADKVNTIALGNGSQALADNAIAIGQGNKADGVDAIALGNGSQSRGLNTIALGTASNATGDKSLALGSNSSANGINSVALGADSIADLDNTVSVGNSSLKRKIVNVKNGAIKSDSYDAINGSQLYAISDSVAKIT
;
A
#
# COMPACT_ATOMS: atom_id res chain seq x y z
N MET A 1 -21.03 -21.45 -33.27
CA MET A 1 -20.94 -22.85 -32.76
C MET A 1 -19.74 -22.95 -31.84
N ASN A 2 -19.91 -22.73 -30.54
CA ASN A 2 -18.81 -22.82 -29.56
C ASN A 2 -18.83 -24.20 -28.89
N LYS A 3 -17.79 -25.00 -29.12
CA LYS A 3 -17.56 -26.26 -28.41
C LYS A 3 -16.22 -26.17 -27.68
N ILE A 4 -16.23 -25.65 -26.45
CA ILE A 4 -15.06 -25.62 -25.58
C ILE A 4 -15.12 -26.87 -24.70
N PHE A 5 -14.15 -27.78 -24.87
CA PHE A 5 -13.99 -28.95 -24.02
C PHE A 5 -12.60 -28.93 -23.39
N LYS A 6 -12.49 -29.38 -22.14
CA LYS A 6 -11.20 -29.59 -21.47
C LYS A 6 -10.84 -31.07 -21.50
N VAL A 7 -9.62 -31.37 -21.95
CA VAL A 7 -9.06 -32.72 -21.92
C VAL A 7 -8.37 -32.92 -20.57
N ILE A 8 -8.75 -33.97 -19.83
CA ILE A 8 -8.22 -34.29 -18.50
C ILE A 8 -7.69 -35.72 -18.53
N TRP A 9 -6.49 -35.91 -17.98
CA TRP A 9 -5.88 -37.22 -17.80
C TRP A 9 -6.53 -37.97 -16.63
N ASN A 10 -6.98 -39.22 -16.85
CA ASN A 10 -7.49 -40.08 -15.77
C ASN A 10 -6.45 -41.16 -15.41
N PRO A 11 -5.75 -41.01 -14.26
CA PRO A 11 -4.73 -41.97 -13.84
C PRO A 11 -5.31 -43.33 -13.43
N ALA A 12 -6.60 -43.42 -13.10
CA ALA A 12 -7.23 -44.70 -12.73
C ALA A 12 -7.52 -45.60 -13.94
N THR A 13 -7.64 -45.02 -15.13
CA THR A 13 -7.92 -45.76 -16.38
C THR A 13 -6.80 -45.65 -17.42
N GLY A 14 -5.75 -44.87 -17.15
CA GLY A 14 -4.62 -44.67 -18.05
C GLY A 14 -4.99 -44.00 -19.38
N SER A 15 -6.03 -43.16 -19.39
CA SER A 15 -6.58 -42.59 -20.62
C SER A 15 -7.01 -41.12 -20.47
N TYR A 16 -7.06 -40.39 -21.58
CA TYR A 16 -7.56 -39.01 -21.64
C TYR A 16 -9.08 -38.99 -21.82
N SER A 17 -9.77 -38.14 -21.04
CA SER A 17 -11.23 -37.95 -21.12
C SER A 17 -11.57 -36.48 -21.43
N VAL A 18 -12.64 -36.26 -22.20
CA VAL A 18 -13.08 -34.93 -22.65
C VAL A 18 -14.32 -34.50 -21.88
N ALA A 19 -14.28 -33.35 -21.20
CA ALA A 19 -15.41 -32.82 -20.40
C ALA A 19 -15.79 -31.39 -20.81
N SER A 20 -17.10 -31.09 -20.80
CA SER A 20 -17.63 -29.73 -21.03
C SER A 20 -17.35 -28.83 -19.83
N GLU A 21 -16.86 -27.61 -20.05
CA GLU A 21 -16.47 -26.65 -18.99
C GLU A 21 -17.64 -26.22 -18.09
N THR A 22 -18.88 -26.38 -18.57
CA THR A 22 -20.12 -26.06 -17.83
C THR A 22 -20.70 -27.22 -17.00
N ALA A 23 -20.06 -28.39 -16.97
CA ALA A 23 -20.57 -29.54 -16.23
C ALA A 23 -20.31 -29.40 -14.71
N LYS A 24 -21.37 -29.26 -13.90
CA LYS A 24 -21.27 -29.28 -12.43
C LYS A 24 -20.76 -30.62 -11.93
N SER A 25 -19.70 -30.58 -11.12
CA SER A 25 -19.13 -31.74 -10.42
C SER A 25 -20.20 -32.43 -9.56
N ARG A 26 -20.46 -33.72 -9.83
CA ARG A 26 -21.19 -34.62 -8.94
C ARG A 26 -20.18 -35.57 -8.29
N GLY A 27 -19.84 -35.31 -7.04
CA GLY A 27 -19.01 -36.20 -6.22
C GLY A 27 -19.73 -37.54 -5.94
N LYS A 28 -19.03 -38.65 -6.21
CA LYS A 28 -19.48 -40.01 -5.86
C LYS A 28 -19.41 -40.22 -4.35
N LYS A 29 -20.49 -40.72 -3.75
CA LYS A 29 -20.49 -41.33 -2.42
C LYS A 29 -19.82 -42.71 -2.48
N SER A 30 -18.93 -43.00 -1.53
CA SER A 30 -18.37 -44.33 -1.27
C SER A 30 -18.48 -44.62 0.24
N GLY A 31 -19.24 -45.65 0.61
CA GLY A 31 -19.35 -46.21 1.98
C GLY A 31 -18.05 -46.93 2.41
N ARG A 32 -17.89 -47.47 3.62
CA ARG A 32 -18.81 -48.06 4.62
C ARG A 32 -18.01 -48.22 5.94
N SER A 33 -18.62 -48.07 7.11
CA SER A 33 -18.48 -49.10 8.18
C SER A 33 -19.53 -48.93 9.30
N LYS A 34 -20.43 -49.93 9.35
CA LYS A 34 -21.07 -50.59 10.51
C LYS A 34 -21.59 -49.73 11.68
N LEU A 35 -22.91 -49.77 11.89
CA LEU A 35 -23.51 -50.45 13.05
C LEU A 35 -25.03 -50.60 12.86
N LEU A 36 -25.57 -51.56 13.61
CA LEU A 36 -26.75 -52.38 13.33
C LEU A 36 -28.10 -51.64 13.34
N ILE A 37 -28.99 -52.23 12.53
CA ILE A 37 -30.43 -52.01 12.47
C ILE A 37 -31.08 -52.53 13.75
N SER A 38 -31.93 -51.72 14.37
CA SER A 38 -33.17 -52.21 14.99
C SER A 38 -34.28 -51.16 14.94
N ALA A 39 -35.45 -51.65 14.50
CA ALA A 39 -36.80 -51.11 14.66
C ALA A 39 -37.19 -49.80 13.94
N LEU A 40 -37.62 -50.00 12.69
CA LEU A 40 -38.72 -49.28 12.05
C LEU A 40 -40.04 -49.60 12.80
N VAL A 41 -40.74 -48.60 13.33
CA VAL A 41 -42.21 -48.52 13.27
C VAL A 41 -42.60 -47.08 12.98
N ALA A 42 -43.34 -46.94 11.89
CA ALA A 42 -43.88 -45.71 11.36
C ALA A 42 -44.93 -45.07 12.29
N GLY A 43 -45.05 -43.75 12.20
CA GLY A 43 -46.16 -43.01 12.79
C GLY A 43 -45.85 -41.52 12.90
N GLY A 44 -45.89 -40.80 11.77
CA GLY A 44 -45.96 -39.35 11.83
C GLY A 44 -47.28 -38.92 12.46
N MET A 45 -47.25 -37.89 13.30
CA MET A 45 -48.30 -36.88 13.40
C MET A 45 -47.80 -35.72 14.27
N PHE A 46 -47.91 -34.51 13.71
CA PHE A 46 -47.77 -33.25 14.43
C PHE A 46 -48.62 -33.23 15.70
N SER A 47 -48.00 -32.98 16.85
CA SER A 47 -48.61 -32.17 17.91
C SER A 47 -47.52 -31.65 18.85
N SER A 48 -47.50 -30.33 18.96
CA SER A 48 -46.89 -29.52 20.01
C SER A 48 -47.07 -30.14 21.40
N PHE A 49 -45.99 -30.28 22.16
CA PHE A 49 -45.83 -29.84 23.56
C PHE A 49 -44.35 -29.98 23.92
N ALA A 50 -43.68 -28.85 24.16
CA ALA A 50 -42.35 -28.82 24.72
C ALA A 50 -42.46 -29.10 26.22
N TYR A 51 -41.89 -30.22 26.67
CA TYR A 51 -41.45 -30.39 28.05
C TYR A 51 -39.95 -30.70 27.99
N ALA A 52 -39.13 -29.70 28.29
CA ALA A 52 -37.75 -29.92 28.68
C ALA A 52 -37.80 -30.37 30.15
N ASP A 53 -37.57 -31.66 30.36
CA ASP A 53 -37.28 -32.19 31.70
C ASP A 53 -35.87 -31.76 32.12
N ASN A 54 -35.73 -31.60 33.42
CA ASN A 54 -34.66 -30.93 34.13
C ASN A 54 -33.29 -31.55 33.84
N ALA A 55 -32.39 -30.76 33.24
CA ALA A 55 -31.02 -30.76 33.71
C ALA A 55 -31.04 -30.07 35.08
N ASP A 56 -30.58 -30.78 36.08
CA ASP A 56 -30.36 -30.52 37.50
C ASP A 56 -29.52 -29.26 37.86
N GLY A 57 -29.56 -28.21 37.03
CA GLY A 57 -28.99 -26.90 37.33
C GLY A 57 -29.98 -26.01 38.05
N THR A 58 -29.94 -25.98 39.38
CA THR A 58 -30.52 -24.87 40.15
C THR A 58 -30.03 -23.53 39.57
N PRO A 59 -30.86 -22.47 39.53
CA PRO A 59 -30.42 -21.15 39.10
C PRO A 59 -29.21 -20.73 39.93
N VAL A 60 -28.03 -20.60 39.31
CA VAL A 60 -26.92 -19.90 39.96
C VAL A 60 -27.29 -18.42 39.89
N VAL A 61 -27.86 -17.90 40.97
CA VAL A 61 -28.06 -16.47 41.17
C VAL A 61 -26.83 -15.98 41.94
N PRO A 62 -25.83 -15.32 41.31
CA PRO A 62 -24.83 -14.58 42.08
C PRO A 62 -25.56 -13.52 42.91
N ALA A 63 -25.22 -13.41 44.19
CA ALA A 63 -25.85 -12.46 45.10
C ALA A 63 -25.91 -11.05 44.46
N GLY A 64 -27.12 -10.49 44.33
CA GLY A 64 -27.38 -9.15 43.77
C GLY A 64 -28.18 -9.06 42.47
N HIS A 65 -28.64 -10.17 41.87
CA HIS A 65 -29.33 -10.15 40.56
C HIS A 65 -30.76 -10.74 40.65
N ASN A 66 -31.77 -9.96 40.25
CA ASN A 66 -33.21 -10.30 40.39
C ASN A 66 -33.73 -11.23 39.27
N SER A 67 -34.87 -11.87 39.53
CA SER A 67 -35.52 -12.96 38.75
C SER A 67 -36.37 -12.50 37.56
N GLY A 68 -36.11 -13.04 36.37
CA GLY A 68 -36.81 -12.76 35.11
C GLY A 68 -36.87 -13.97 34.20
N ASN A 69 -37.77 -13.94 33.22
CA ASN A 69 -38.05 -15.08 32.34
C ASN A 69 -37.47 -14.85 30.94
N GLY A 70 -37.00 -15.90 30.26
CA GLY A 70 -36.59 -15.88 28.84
C GLY A 70 -35.09 -16.09 28.55
N TRP A 71 -34.26 -16.23 29.58
CA TRP A 71 -32.83 -16.50 29.43
C TRP A 71 -32.56 -17.98 29.15
N VAL A 72 -31.45 -18.26 28.48
CA VAL A 72 -31.01 -19.63 28.17
C VAL A 72 -29.61 -19.82 28.73
N ALA A 73 -29.43 -20.78 29.65
CA ALA A 73 -28.11 -21.20 30.15
C ALA A 73 -28.00 -22.72 30.01
N ILE A 74 -27.13 -23.20 29.11
CA ILE A 74 -26.96 -24.62 28.82
C ILE A 74 -25.49 -25.00 28.95
N GLY A 75 -25.18 -25.90 29.89
CA GLY A 75 -23.84 -26.42 30.15
C GLY A 75 -23.36 -26.12 31.56
N GLU A 76 -22.49 -26.99 32.08
CA GLU A 76 -21.93 -26.87 33.44
C GLU A 76 -21.23 -25.52 33.63
N GLY A 77 -21.62 -24.79 34.68
CA GLY A 77 -21.07 -23.47 35.02
C GLY A 77 -21.42 -22.36 34.03
N SER A 78 -22.34 -22.59 33.08
CA SER A 78 -22.83 -21.53 32.20
C SER A 78 -23.67 -20.50 32.98
N THR A 79 -23.54 -19.22 32.66
CA THR A 79 -24.24 -18.11 33.32
C THR A 79 -24.87 -17.20 32.26
N ALA A 80 -26.19 -17.01 32.34
CA ALA A 80 -26.93 -16.04 31.53
C ALA A 80 -27.63 -15.04 32.47
N SER A 81 -27.49 -13.75 32.21
CA SER A 81 -28.18 -12.70 32.95
C SER A 81 -29.69 -12.75 32.71
N GLN A 82 -30.46 -12.62 33.80
CA GLN A 82 -31.91 -12.78 33.77
C GLN A 82 -32.67 -11.50 33.39
N HIS A 83 -31.96 -10.39 33.08
CA HIS A 83 -32.48 -9.03 32.86
C HIS A 83 -34.00 -8.97 32.61
N THR A 84 -34.71 -8.70 33.70
CA THR A 84 -36.06 -9.23 33.96
C THR A 84 -37.19 -8.31 33.51
N GLY A 85 -36.85 -7.22 32.80
CA GLY A 85 -37.78 -6.25 32.21
C GLY A 85 -38.00 -6.46 30.70
N PRO A 86 -38.65 -5.51 29.99
CA PRO A 86 -38.73 -5.51 28.50
C PRO A 86 -37.35 -5.45 27.82
N ASP A 87 -36.34 -5.22 28.65
CA ASP A 87 -34.92 -5.09 28.37
C ASP A 87 -34.22 -6.41 28.03
N GLY A 88 -34.91 -7.54 28.12
CA GLY A 88 -34.62 -8.76 27.37
C GLY A 88 -33.48 -9.65 27.83
N ALA A 89 -33.66 -10.91 27.50
CA ALA A 89 -32.91 -12.01 28.05
C ALA A 89 -31.60 -12.29 27.28
N SER A 90 -30.63 -12.88 27.98
CA SER A 90 -29.36 -13.33 27.40
C SER A 90 -29.34 -14.84 27.15
N THR A 91 -28.42 -15.28 26.29
CA THR A 91 -28.23 -16.71 25.95
C THR A 91 -26.77 -17.12 26.17
N ALA A 92 -26.51 -18.10 27.02
CA ALA A 92 -25.22 -18.73 27.25
C ALA A 92 -25.30 -20.25 26.97
N ILE A 93 -24.48 -20.76 26.05
CA ILE A 93 -24.44 -22.19 25.69
C ILE A 93 -22.99 -22.68 25.65
N GLY A 94 -22.61 -23.58 26.55
CA GLY A 94 -21.29 -24.21 26.65
C GLY A 94 -20.77 -24.28 28.09
N ASN A 95 -19.83 -25.19 28.36
CA ASN A 95 -19.15 -25.27 29.66
C ASN A 95 -18.48 -23.92 30.00
N LEU A 96 -18.83 -23.34 31.14
CA LEU A 96 -18.35 -22.04 31.61
C LEU A 96 -18.63 -20.86 30.65
N ALA A 97 -19.63 -20.97 29.76
CA ALA A 97 -20.05 -19.84 28.91
C ALA A 97 -20.76 -18.76 29.75
N SER A 98 -20.46 -17.49 29.52
CA SER A 98 -21.01 -16.36 30.27
C SER A 98 -21.63 -15.33 29.32
N ALA A 99 -22.91 -15.00 29.52
CA ALA A 99 -23.63 -13.93 28.82
C ALA A 99 -24.23 -12.98 29.85
N LEU A 100 -23.50 -11.90 30.17
CA LEU A 100 -23.87 -10.97 31.25
C LEU A 100 -24.53 -9.70 30.75
N GLY A 101 -24.18 -9.23 29.55
CA GLY A 101 -24.81 -8.04 28.97
C GLY A 101 -26.29 -8.23 28.66
N LYS A 102 -27.05 -7.14 28.64
CA LYS A 102 -28.46 -7.11 28.23
C LYS A 102 -28.59 -7.59 26.77
N TYR A 103 -29.54 -8.46 26.42
CA TYR A 103 -29.64 -9.07 25.08
C TYR A 103 -28.37 -9.81 24.55
N SER A 104 -27.40 -10.14 25.41
CA SER A 104 -26.14 -10.74 24.96
C SER A 104 -26.27 -12.21 24.58
N THR A 105 -25.41 -12.68 23.68
CA THR A 105 -25.34 -14.09 23.25
C THR A 105 -23.91 -14.61 23.37
N SER A 106 -23.72 -15.70 24.10
CA SER A 106 -22.43 -16.37 24.32
C SER A 106 -22.55 -17.86 24.02
N ILE A 107 -21.83 -18.35 23.01
CA ILE A 107 -21.89 -19.75 22.58
C ILE A 107 -20.47 -20.30 22.40
N GLY A 108 -20.09 -21.29 23.20
CA GLY A 108 -18.77 -21.91 23.19
C GLY A 108 -18.23 -22.16 24.60
N ALA A 109 -17.32 -23.12 24.76
CA ALA A 109 -16.69 -23.33 26.05
C ALA A 109 -15.88 -22.10 26.47
N ARG A 110 -16.16 -21.57 27.67
CA ARG A 110 -15.54 -20.36 28.23
C ARG A 110 -15.71 -19.10 27.37
N SER A 111 -16.73 -19.03 26.50
CA SER A 111 -17.05 -17.77 25.81
C SER A 111 -17.64 -16.75 26.78
N SER A 112 -17.41 -15.45 26.55
CA SER A 112 -17.91 -14.35 27.39
C SER A 112 -18.52 -13.25 26.53
N ALA A 113 -19.80 -12.95 26.72
CA ALA A 113 -20.48 -11.80 26.14
C ALA A 113 -20.87 -10.85 27.29
N GLY A 114 -20.00 -9.88 27.56
CA GLY A 114 -20.10 -8.96 28.70
C GLY A 114 -20.81 -7.64 28.36
N GLY A 115 -20.69 -7.17 27.12
CA GLY A 115 -21.30 -5.91 26.69
C GLY A 115 -22.78 -6.04 26.35
N ASP A 116 -23.52 -4.94 26.38
CA ASP A 116 -24.95 -4.94 26.03
C ASP A 116 -25.14 -5.23 24.54
N ALA A 117 -26.05 -6.13 24.20
CA ALA A 117 -26.33 -6.66 22.87
C ALA A 117 -25.07 -7.21 22.15
N SER A 118 -24.09 -7.67 22.92
CA SER A 118 -22.87 -8.29 22.41
C SER A 118 -23.08 -9.75 22.00
N THR A 119 -22.23 -10.25 21.10
CA THR A 119 -22.24 -11.64 20.65
C THR A 119 -20.83 -12.24 20.71
N ALA A 120 -20.65 -13.31 21.47
CA ALA A 120 -19.42 -14.10 21.52
C ALA A 120 -19.70 -15.54 21.05
N LEU A 121 -19.09 -15.97 19.95
CA LEU A 121 -19.22 -17.33 19.39
C LEU A 121 -17.84 -17.97 19.18
N GLY A 122 -17.55 -19.03 19.92
CA GLY A 122 -16.30 -19.79 19.84
C GLY A 122 -15.68 -20.04 21.21
N VAL A 123 -14.82 -21.05 21.29
CA VAL A 123 -14.12 -21.38 22.54
C VAL A 123 -13.25 -20.20 22.97
N LYS A 124 -13.47 -19.69 24.18
CA LYS A 124 -12.81 -18.49 24.73
C LYS A 124 -13.03 -17.19 23.94
N ALA A 125 -14.05 -17.10 23.09
CA ALA A 125 -14.41 -15.83 22.46
C ALA A 125 -14.89 -14.82 23.53
N SER A 126 -14.48 -13.55 23.45
CA SER A 126 -14.80 -12.51 24.42
C SER A 126 -15.32 -11.26 23.73
N ALA A 127 -16.58 -10.89 23.94
CA ALA A 127 -17.18 -9.64 23.49
C ALA A 127 -17.56 -8.78 24.71
N SER A 128 -16.67 -7.88 25.15
CA SER A 128 -16.87 -7.01 26.30
C SER A 128 -17.40 -5.62 25.94
N GLY A 129 -17.21 -5.17 24.69
CA GLY A 129 -17.78 -3.91 24.21
C GLY A 129 -19.28 -4.01 23.93
N ASP A 130 -20.01 -2.91 24.15
CA ASP A 130 -21.43 -2.84 23.83
C ASP A 130 -21.65 -3.02 22.32
N ARG A 131 -22.58 -3.90 21.95
CA ARG A 131 -22.83 -4.34 20.57
C ARG A 131 -21.57 -4.91 19.89
N GLY A 132 -20.60 -5.35 20.69
CA GLY A 132 -19.39 -6.03 20.24
C GLY A 132 -19.68 -7.42 19.69
N ILE A 133 -18.98 -7.82 18.65
CA ILE A 133 -19.13 -9.13 18.01
C ILE A 133 -17.78 -9.84 17.98
N ALA A 134 -17.61 -10.91 18.76
CA ALA A 134 -16.43 -11.78 18.76
C ALA A 134 -16.81 -13.15 18.20
N LEU A 135 -16.34 -13.48 16.99
CA LEU A 135 -16.64 -14.73 16.29
C LEU A 135 -15.34 -15.46 15.93
N GLY A 136 -15.07 -16.57 16.60
CA GLY A 136 -13.84 -17.36 16.42
C GLY A 136 -13.21 -17.74 17.75
N ALA A 137 -12.44 -18.83 17.78
CA ALA A 137 -11.76 -19.27 18.99
C ALA A 137 -10.78 -18.19 19.48
N SER A 138 -10.92 -17.81 20.76
CA SER A 138 -10.12 -16.74 21.39
C SER A 138 -10.18 -15.38 20.67
N SER A 139 -11.24 -15.10 19.90
CA SER A 139 -11.50 -13.76 19.36
C SER A 139 -11.88 -12.80 20.49
N ILE A 140 -11.51 -11.52 20.36
CA ILE A 140 -11.70 -10.48 21.38
C ILE A 140 -12.28 -9.23 20.73
N SER A 141 -13.46 -8.79 21.19
CA SER A 141 -14.11 -7.53 20.80
C SER A 141 -14.32 -6.69 22.07
N GLU A 142 -13.44 -5.72 22.27
CA GLU A 142 -13.39 -4.86 23.47
C GLU A 142 -14.04 -3.48 23.24
N GLY A 143 -13.93 -2.93 22.03
CA GLY A 143 -14.50 -1.63 21.71
C GLY A 143 -16.03 -1.66 21.55
N ASN A 144 -16.70 -0.56 21.85
CA ASN A 144 -18.14 -0.44 21.57
C ASN A 144 -18.38 -0.46 20.06
N TYR A 145 -19.42 -1.17 19.61
CA TYR A 145 -19.72 -1.42 18.19
C TYR A 145 -18.57 -2.07 17.42
N SER A 146 -17.64 -2.75 18.10
CA SER A 146 -16.49 -3.39 17.45
C SER A 146 -16.84 -4.80 16.93
N MET A 147 -16.03 -5.30 16.00
CA MET A 147 -16.20 -6.62 15.41
C MET A 147 -14.84 -7.32 15.28
N ALA A 148 -14.71 -8.51 15.87
CA ALA A 148 -13.57 -9.41 15.73
C ALA A 148 -14.04 -10.74 15.13
N LEU A 149 -13.70 -11.01 13.88
CA LEU A 149 -14.05 -12.22 13.14
C LEU A 149 -12.77 -12.98 12.75
N GLY A 150 -12.48 -14.08 13.43
CA GLY A 150 -11.30 -14.92 13.18
C GLY A 150 -10.74 -15.53 14.46
N VAL A 151 -9.93 -16.59 14.31
CA VAL A 151 -9.22 -17.17 15.46
C VAL A 151 -8.18 -16.15 15.95
N VAL A 152 -8.26 -15.77 17.23
CA VAL A 152 -7.38 -14.76 17.84
C VAL A 152 -7.49 -13.38 17.17
N ALA A 153 -8.60 -13.08 16.48
CA ALA A 153 -8.87 -11.72 16.00
C ALA A 153 -9.16 -10.79 17.19
N VAL A 154 -8.65 -9.56 17.17
CA VAL A 154 -8.78 -8.59 18.28
C VAL A 154 -9.24 -7.23 17.74
N ALA A 155 -10.37 -6.74 18.22
CA ALA A 155 -10.87 -5.39 17.93
C ALA A 155 -11.01 -4.60 19.24
N ARG A 156 -10.08 -3.67 19.50
CA ARG A 156 -10.06 -2.87 20.74
C ARG A 156 -10.67 -1.48 20.59
N GLY A 157 -10.52 -0.87 19.41
CA GLY A 157 -11.07 0.47 19.16
C GLY A 157 -12.60 0.47 19.08
N ASN A 158 -13.23 1.56 19.52
CA ASN A 158 -14.65 1.78 19.27
C ASN A 158 -14.91 1.80 17.77
N TYR A 159 -15.97 1.14 17.30
CA TYR A 159 -16.28 0.94 15.88
C TYR A 159 -15.17 0.22 15.06
N ALA A 160 -14.18 -0.40 15.72
CA ALA A 160 -13.10 -1.08 15.03
C ALA A 160 -13.55 -2.45 14.48
N SER A 161 -12.96 -2.87 13.37
CA SER A 161 -13.25 -4.16 12.74
C SER A 161 -11.97 -4.93 12.44
N ALA A 162 -11.78 -6.09 13.07
CA ALA A 162 -10.69 -7.03 12.83
C ALA A 162 -11.24 -8.30 12.18
N LEU A 163 -10.86 -8.57 10.93
CA LEU A 163 -11.37 -9.66 10.10
C LEU A 163 -10.21 -10.51 9.58
N GLY A 164 -9.98 -11.67 10.19
CA GLY A 164 -8.90 -12.59 9.84
C GLY A 164 -8.23 -13.19 11.07
N VAL A 165 -7.55 -14.32 10.86
CA VAL A 165 -6.78 -14.98 11.93
C VAL A 165 -5.67 -14.05 12.40
N GLU A 166 -5.59 -13.82 13.72
CA GLU A 166 -4.64 -12.90 14.36
C GLU A 166 -4.69 -11.45 13.81
N SER A 167 -5.81 -11.01 13.22
CA SER A 167 -6.00 -9.60 12.85
C SER A 167 -6.22 -8.72 14.09
N GLU A 168 -5.72 -7.49 14.07
CA GLU A 168 -5.75 -6.57 15.21
C GLU A 168 -6.18 -5.16 14.78
N ALA A 169 -7.31 -4.68 15.28
CA ALA A 169 -7.84 -3.34 15.03
C ALA A 169 -7.87 -2.56 16.36
N ASP A 170 -6.79 -1.84 16.66
CA ASP A 170 -6.59 -1.13 17.93
C ASP A 170 -7.15 0.31 17.90
N GLY A 171 -7.10 0.96 16.74
CA GLY A 171 -7.55 2.35 16.61
C GLY A 171 -9.07 2.51 16.58
N GLU A 172 -9.60 3.63 17.06
CA GLU A 172 -11.02 3.96 16.88
C GLU A 172 -11.37 4.03 15.38
N LYS A 173 -12.50 3.43 14.99
CA LYS A 173 -13.00 3.35 13.61
C LYS A 173 -11.97 2.76 12.64
N SER A 174 -11.08 1.90 13.13
CA SER A 174 -10.06 1.25 12.33
C SER A 174 -10.55 -0.06 11.68
N LEU A 175 -9.89 -0.48 10.61
CA LEU A 175 -10.20 -1.71 9.89
C LEU A 175 -8.93 -2.53 9.63
N ALA A 176 -8.83 -3.70 10.25
CA ALA A 176 -7.81 -4.71 9.94
C ALA A 176 -8.45 -5.90 9.22
N LEU A 177 -8.07 -6.17 7.97
CA LEU A 177 -8.57 -7.30 7.19
C LEU A 177 -7.42 -8.14 6.62
N GLY A 178 -7.31 -9.38 7.07
CA GLY A 178 -6.30 -10.35 6.63
C GLY A 178 -5.51 -10.99 7.78
N PHE A 179 -4.81 -12.10 7.49
CA PHE A 179 -3.98 -12.81 8.47
C PHE A 179 -2.91 -11.87 9.04
N LYS A 180 -2.89 -11.66 10.36
CA LYS A 180 -1.95 -10.74 11.04
C LYS A 180 -1.99 -9.28 10.56
N SER A 181 -3.08 -8.84 9.93
CA SER A 181 -3.25 -7.42 9.61
C SER A 181 -3.38 -6.61 10.91
N LYS A 182 -2.77 -5.42 10.97
CA LYS A 182 -2.80 -4.53 12.13
C LYS A 182 -3.20 -3.12 11.73
N SER A 183 -4.31 -2.64 12.28
CA SER A 183 -4.78 -1.26 12.15
C SER A 183 -4.67 -0.58 13.51
N GLY A 184 -3.54 0.11 13.74
CA GLY A 184 -3.17 0.70 15.03
C GLY A 184 -3.68 2.13 15.25
N GLY A 185 -3.79 2.93 14.19
CA GLY A 185 -4.18 4.33 14.27
C GLY A 185 -5.69 4.56 14.19
N ILE A 186 -6.12 5.73 14.66
CA ILE A 186 -7.51 6.18 14.53
C ILE A 186 -7.84 6.37 13.05
N TYR A 187 -9.02 5.93 12.60
CA TYR A 187 -9.43 5.91 11.18
C TYR A 187 -8.49 5.13 10.24
N SER A 188 -7.54 4.35 10.78
CA SER A 188 -6.58 3.64 9.94
C SER A 188 -7.20 2.41 9.28
N ILE A 189 -6.65 2.00 8.14
CA ILE A 189 -7.11 0.85 7.37
C ILE A 189 -5.91 0.00 6.97
N ALA A 190 -5.91 -1.28 7.36
CA ALA A 190 -4.91 -2.29 7.00
C ALA A 190 -5.55 -3.48 6.28
N LEU A 191 -5.30 -3.63 4.97
CA LEU A 191 -5.84 -4.70 4.14
C LEU A 191 -4.73 -5.59 3.56
N GLY A 192 -4.66 -6.85 3.98
CA GLY A 192 -3.70 -7.84 3.49
C GLY A 192 -2.96 -8.56 4.61
N ALA A 193 -2.33 -9.68 4.27
CA ALA A 193 -1.57 -10.45 5.25
C ALA A 193 -0.40 -9.64 5.80
N ALA A 194 -0.33 -9.46 7.12
CA ALA A 194 0.66 -8.63 7.79
C ALA A 194 0.72 -7.16 7.31
N ALA A 195 -0.35 -6.62 6.73
CA ALA A 195 -0.46 -5.18 6.46
C ALA A 195 -0.51 -4.42 7.80
N ASN A 196 0.19 -3.28 7.91
CA ASN A 196 0.30 -2.51 9.14
C ASN A 196 0.03 -1.02 8.89
N ALA A 197 -1.12 -0.52 9.37
CA ALA A 197 -1.49 0.89 9.35
C ALA A 197 -1.45 1.45 10.78
N SER A 198 -0.28 1.89 11.23
CA SER A 198 0.02 2.15 12.65
C SER A 198 -0.25 3.58 13.12
N ALA A 199 -0.51 4.51 12.21
CA ALA A 199 -0.74 5.93 12.51
C ALA A 199 -2.15 6.39 12.12
N THR A 200 -2.56 7.55 12.64
CA THR A 200 -3.88 8.15 12.36
C THR A 200 -4.05 8.41 10.86
N ASP A 201 -5.23 8.08 10.33
CA ASP A 201 -5.59 8.20 8.91
C ASP A 201 -4.64 7.42 7.96
N ALA A 202 -3.84 6.48 8.48
CA ALA A 202 -2.93 5.69 7.68
C ALA A 202 -3.67 4.60 6.89
N PHE A 203 -3.27 4.39 5.63
CA PHE A 203 -3.90 3.43 4.73
C PHE A 203 -2.86 2.46 4.16
N ALA A 204 -2.84 1.21 4.66
CA ALA A 204 -1.92 0.15 4.23
C ALA A 204 -2.68 -0.96 3.50
N VAL A 205 -2.37 -1.19 2.22
CA VAL A 205 -3.00 -2.23 1.40
C VAL A 205 -1.96 -3.05 0.66
N GLY A 206 -1.93 -4.35 0.93
CA GLY A 206 -0.99 -5.31 0.36
C GLY A 206 -0.26 -6.09 1.44
N ARG A 207 0.24 -7.29 1.07
CA ARG A 207 0.99 -8.14 2.00
C ARG A 207 2.23 -7.40 2.50
N GLU A 208 2.40 -7.33 3.82
CA GLU A 208 3.52 -6.64 4.48
C GLU A 208 3.63 -5.15 4.10
N SER A 209 2.55 -4.50 3.65
CA SER A 209 2.52 -3.04 3.49
C SER A 209 2.59 -2.36 4.85
N ALA A 210 3.27 -1.21 4.94
CA ALA A 210 3.43 -0.45 6.17
C ALA A 210 3.16 1.03 5.92
N ALA A 211 2.06 1.53 6.47
CA ALA A 211 1.73 2.96 6.53
C ALA A 211 1.91 3.40 8.00
N SER A 212 3.05 4.02 8.30
CA SER A 212 3.47 4.35 9.68
C SER A 212 3.48 5.84 9.99
N GLY A 213 3.25 6.71 8.99
CA GLY A 213 3.05 8.13 9.19
C GLY A 213 1.57 8.54 9.27
N THR A 214 1.30 9.70 9.87
CA THR A 214 -0.05 10.30 9.83
C THR A 214 -0.39 10.67 8.38
N ASP A 215 -1.64 10.44 7.96
CA ASP A 215 -2.09 10.68 6.57
C ASP A 215 -1.25 9.92 5.51
N SER A 216 -0.61 8.81 5.88
CA SER A 216 0.26 8.05 4.97
C SER A 216 -0.50 6.98 4.18
N LEU A 217 -0.06 6.75 2.93
CA LEU A 217 -0.63 5.76 2.03
C LEU A 217 0.43 4.77 1.57
N ALA A 218 0.31 3.50 1.94
CA ALA A 218 1.14 2.40 1.46
C ALA A 218 0.29 1.39 0.67
N LEU A 219 0.39 1.40 -0.66
CA LEU A 219 -0.39 0.54 -1.55
C LEU A 219 0.53 -0.37 -2.38
N GLY A 220 0.67 -1.63 -1.97
CA GLY A 220 1.49 -2.64 -2.64
C GLY A 220 2.09 -3.65 -1.67
N ARG A 221 2.62 -4.75 -2.20
CA ARG A 221 3.36 -5.71 -1.37
C ARG A 221 4.65 -5.06 -0.86
N LYS A 222 4.89 -5.06 0.46
CA LYS A 222 6.08 -4.44 1.08
C LYS A 222 6.26 -2.94 0.73
N SER A 223 5.19 -2.22 0.40
CA SER A 223 5.26 -0.76 0.30
C SER A 223 5.43 -0.16 1.69
N VAL A 224 6.22 0.90 1.80
CA VAL A 224 6.54 1.57 3.06
C VAL A 224 6.33 3.07 2.91
N ALA A 225 5.34 3.60 3.62
CA ALA A 225 5.07 5.02 3.78
C ALA A 225 5.38 5.38 5.24
N SER A 226 6.63 5.75 5.53
CA SER A 226 7.18 5.73 6.91
C SER A 226 6.94 6.99 7.71
N ALA A 227 6.51 8.08 7.08
CA ALA A 227 6.40 9.41 7.68
C ALA A 227 5.14 10.16 7.23
N ALA A 228 4.87 11.32 7.82
CA ALA A 228 3.64 12.08 7.58
C ALA A 228 3.46 12.45 6.09
N ASN A 229 2.22 12.39 5.61
CA ASN A 229 1.83 12.70 4.22
C ASN A 229 2.58 11.90 3.14
N SER A 230 3.21 10.78 3.50
CA SER A 230 4.00 9.97 2.57
C SER A 230 3.10 9.06 1.73
N ILE A 231 3.39 8.97 0.43
CA ILE A 231 2.62 8.16 -0.54
C ILE A 231 3.55 7.15 -1.18
N ALA A 232 3.34 5.86 -0.95
CA ALA A 232 4.10 4.75 -1.49
C ALA A 232 3.18 3.79 -2.26
N ILE A 233 3.20 3.84 -3.60
CA ILE A 233 2.32 3.05 -4.48
C ILE A 233 3.14 2.14 -5.41
N GLY A 234 3.07 0.83 -5.17
CA GLY A 234 3.83 -0.19 -5.90
C GLY A 234 4.43 -1.21 -4.94
N ALA A 235 4.87 -2.36 -5.45
CA ALA A 235 5.57 -3.32 -4.61
C ALA A 235 6.97 -2.80 -4.26
N GLU A 236 7.37 -2.93 -2.99
CA GLU A 236 8.69 -2.53 -2.47
C GLU A 236 9.00 -1.03 -2.64
N THR A 237 7.96 -0.18 -2.65
CA THR A 237 8.13 1.28 -2.63
C THR A 237 8.51 1.78 -1.24
N GLU A 238 9.24 2.89 -1.19
CA GLU A 238 9.63 3.57 0.04
C GLU A 238 9.43 5.08 -0.13
N ALA A 239 8.63 5.69 0.74
CA ALA A 239 8.39 7.14 0.76
C ALA A 239 8.66 7.71 2.16
N ALA A 240 9.52 8.74 2.20
CA ALA A 240 9.80 9.56 3.37
C ALA A 240 8.73 10.67 3.56
N GLU A 241 8.98 11.61 4.47
CA GLU A 241 8.02 12.66 4.83
C GLU A 241 7.68 13.57 3.64
N ASN A 242 6.38 13.82 3.44
CA ASN A 242 5.84 14.57 2.30
C ASN A 242 6.30 14.04 0.93
N ALA A 243 6.81 12.80 0.87
CA ALA A 243 7.39 12.23 -0.33
C ALA A 243 6.37 11.37 -1.08
N THR A 244 6.55 11.27 -2.39
CA THR A 244 5.71 10.43 -3.26
C THR A 244 6.57 9.45 -4.04
N ALA A 245 6.41 8.15 -3.77
CA ALA A 245 7.04 7.04 -4.48
C ALA A 245 5.98 6.23 -5.25
N VAL A 246 6.08 6.16 -6.58
CA VAL A 246 5.13 5.44 -7.44
C VAL A 246 5.86 4.54 -8.44
N GLY A 247 5.63 3.23 -8.39
CA GLY A 247 6.24 2.23 -9.26
C GLY A 247 7.00 1.16 -8.47
N ASN A 248 7.15 -0.05 -9.03
CA ASN A 248 7.84 -1.12 -8.31
C ASN A 248 9.28 -0.71 -7.95
N ASN A 249 9.65 -0.88 -6.68
CA ASN A 249 10.96 -0.49 -6.14
C ASN A 249 11.31 1.01 -6.33
N ALA A 250 10.32 1.89 -6.52
CA ALA A 250 10.54 3.35 -6.49
C ALA A 250 10.82 3.82 -5.05
N LYS A 251 11.81 4.69 -4.88
CA LYS A 251 12.28 5.15 -3.56
C LYS A 251 12.40 6.67 -3.52
N ALA A 252 11.46 7.31 -2.83
CA ALA A 252 11.48 8.73 -2.52
C ALA A 252 11.94 8.91 -1.07
N LYS A 253 13.26 8.91 -0.83
CA LYS A 253 13.87 8.87 0.50
C LYS A 253 14.10 10.24 1.13
N GLY A 254 14.15 11.29 0.32
CA GLY A 254 14.26 12.65 0.84
C GLY A 254 12.92 13.23 1.26
N THR A 255 12.94 14.17 2.21
CA THR A 255 11.75 14.97 2.52
C THR A 255 11.32 15.78 1.29
N ASN A 256 10.00 15.87 1.05
CA ASN A 256 9.41 16.53 -0.13
C ASN A 256 9.89 15.97 -1.47
N SER A 257 10.39 14.73 -1.50
CA SER A 257 10.94 14.13 -2.73
C SER A 257 9.86 13.40 -3.54
N MET A 258 10.12 13.21 -4.83
CA MET A 258 9.23 12.50 -5.74
C MET A 258 10.02 11.48 -6.56
N ALA A 259 9.69 10.20 -6.44
CA ALA A 259 10.25 9.12 -7.26
C ALA A 259 9.12 8.40 -8.01
N MET A 260 9.08 8.53 -9.33
CA MET A 260 8.06 7.87 -10.16
C MET A 260 8.69 7.04 -11.28
N GLY A 261 8.40 5.75 -11.30
CA GLY A 261 8.92 4.79 -12.27
C GLY A 261 9.61 3.60 -11.61
N LEU A 262 9.71 2.49 -12.34
CA LEU A 262 10.39 1.27 -11.88
C LEU A 262 11.83 1.59 -11.42
N GLY A 263 12.14 1.34 -10.16
CA GLY A 263 13.47 1.57 -9.59
C GLY A 263 13.95 3.03 -9.59
N SER A 264 13.04 4.01 -9.73
CA SER A 264 13.39 5.44 -9.58
C SER A 264 13.87 5.74 -8.15
N LEU A 265 14.82 6.65 -8.00
CA LEU A 265 15.42 7.02 -6.72
C LEU A 265 15.57 8.54 -6.58
N ALA A 266 14.84 9.10 -5.64
CA ALA A 266 14.95 10.49 -5.19
C ALA A 266 15.51 10.46 -3.76
N ASP A 267 16.84 10.59 -3.63
CA ASP A 267 17.57 10.19 -2.40
C ASP A 267 17.67 11.31 -1.34
N LYS A 268 17.49 12.56 -1.76
CA LYS A 268 17.79 13.77 -0.97
C LYS A 268 16.63 14.77 -0.95
N VAL A 269 16.74 15.83 -0.16
CA VAL A 269 15.62 16.75 0.09
C VAL A 269 15.21 17.46 -1.20
N ASN A 270 13.90 17.64 -1.42
CA ASN A 270 13.32 18.30 -2.59
C ASN A 270 13.76 17.70 -3.94
N THR A 271 14.11 16.41 -3.99
CA THR A 271 14.53 15.76 -5.23
C THR A 271 13.36 15.27 -6.06
N ILE A 272 13.53 15.27 -7.39
CA ILE A 272 12.54 14.76 -8.33
C ILE A 272 13.21 13.75 -9.27
N ALA A 273 12.81 12.48 -9.22
CA ALA A 273 13.27 11.40 -10.10
C ALA A 273 12.08 10.78 -10.84
N LEU A 274 11.90 11.11 -12.12
CA LEU A 274 10.79 10.64 -12.95
C LEU A 274 11.31 9.83 -14.14
N GLY A 275 11.07 8.53 -14.13
CA GLY A 275 11.47 7.59 -15.18
C GLY A 275 12.06 6.30 -14.62
N ASN A 276 12.06 5.24 -15.43
CA ASN A 276 12.65 3.95 -15.07
C ASN A 276 14.15 4.12 -14.75
N GLY A 277 14.55 3.76 -13.53
CA GLY A 277 15.94 3.88 -13.06
C GLY A 277 16.48 5.32 -13.00
N SER A 278 15.62 6.34 -13.05
CA SER A 278 16.03 7.74 -12.85
C SER A 278 16.55 7.95 -11.42
N GLN A 279 17.60 8.76 -11.27
CA GLN A 279 18.31 8.98 -10.01
C GLN A 279 18.58 10.46 -9.79
N ALA A 280 17.96 11.04 -8.76
CA ALA A 280 18.28 12.37 -8.23
C ALA A 280 18.92 12.19 -6.84
N LEU A 281 20.25 12.41 -6.76
CA LEU A 281 21.08 11.94 -5.65
C LEU A 281 21.61 13.04 -4.73
N ALA A 282 21.34 14.30 -5.04
CA ALA A 282 21.75 15.48 -4.27
C ALA A 282 20.57 16.42 -4.03
N ASP A 283 20.68 17.32 -3.04
CA ASP A 283 19.58 18.23 -2.68
C ASP A 283 19.11 19.06 -3.88
N ASN A 284 17.79 19.22 -4.00
CA ASN A 284 17.10 19.94 -5.08
C ASN A 284 17.37 19.39 -6.50
N ALA A 285 17.98 18.22 -6.64
CA ALA A 285 18.29 17.64 -7.95
C ALA A 285 17.02 17.14 -8.66
N ILE A 286 17.01 17.28 -9.99
CA ILE A 286 15.90 16.87 -10.86
C ILE A 286 16.43 15.93 -11.94
N ALA A 287 15.93 14.71 -12.00
CA ALA A 287 16.24 13.70 -13.01
C ALA A 287 14.96 13.22 -13.70
N ILE A 288 14.71 13.64 -14.94
CA ILE A 288 13.49 13.30 -15.69
C ILE A 288 13.83 12.61 -17.01
N GLY A 289 13.64 11.30 -17.05
CA GLY A 289 13.99 10.41 -18.14
C GLY A 289 14.47 9.06 -17.65
N GLN A 290 14.45 8.05 -18.53
CA GLN A 290 14.95 6.72 -18.18
C GLN A 290 16.47 6.77 -17.98
N GLY A 291 16.95 6.21 -16.86
CA GLY A 291 18.37 6.11 -16.56
C GLY A 291 19.09 7.45 -16.31
N ASN A 292 18.34 8.54 -16.10
CA ASN A 292 18.94 9.84 -15.84
C ASN A 292 19.65 9.86 -14.49
N LYS A 293 20.70 10.68 -14.39
CA LYS A 293 21.47 10.84 -13.18
C LYS A 293 21.78 12.30 -12.87
N ALA A 294 21.16 12.86 -11.85
CA ALA A 294 21.47 14.16 -11.30
C ALA A 294 22.22 13.99 -9.96
N ASP A 295 23.56 14.03 -10.03
CA ASP A 295 24.48 13.80 -8.90
C ASP A 295 24.86 15.10 -8.16
N GLY A 296 24.74 16.26 -8.81
CA GLY A 296 25.09 17.56 -8.24
C GLY A 296 23.94 18.23 -7.50
N VAL A 297 24.26 19.05 -6.48
CA VAL A 297 23.25 19.91 -5.81
C VAL A 297 22.68 20.89 -6.84
N ASP A 298 21.36 21.08 -6.80
CA ASP A 298 20.60 21.88 -7.77
C ASP A 298 20.80 21.45 -9.25
N ALA A 299 21.23 20.21 -9.49
CA ALA A 299 21.48 19.72 -10.85
C ALA A 299 20.20 19.25 -11.55
N ILE A 300 20.12 19.47 -12.87
CA ILE A 300 18.97 19.09 -13.69
C ILE A 300 19.43 18.19 -14.84
N ALA A 301 18.98 16.94 -14.85
CA ALA A 301 19.19 15.97 -15.93
C ALA A 301 17.85 15.63 -16.61
N LEU A 302 17.63 16.11 -17.83
CA LEU A 302 16.39 15.92 -18.59
C LEU A 302 16.67 15.27 -19.95
N GLY A 303 16.01 14.13 -20.22
CA GLY A 303 16.22 13.30 -21.43
C GLY A 303 16.98 12.01 -21.13
N ASN A 304 16.67 10.92 -21.84
CA ASN A 304 17.12 9.56 -21.53
C ASN A 304 18.65 9.47 -21.37
N GLY A 305 19.11 8.93 -20.24
CA GLY A 305 20.52 8.72 -19.95
C GLY A 305 21.33 9.99 -19.77
N SER A 306 20.70 11.16 -19.60
CA SER A 306 21.40 12.41 -19.31
C SER A 306 22.04 12.37 -17.92
N GLN A 307 23.16 13.07 -17.79
CA GLN A 307 23.97 13.11 -16.57
C GLN A 307 24.33 14.55 -16.21
N SER A 308 23.92 14.99 -15.03
CA SER A 308 24.22 16.32 -14.49
C SER A 308 24.94 16.12 -13.16
N ARG A 309 26.28 16.28 -13.15
CA ARG A 309 27.16 15.80 -12.08
C ARG A 309 27.86 16.91 -11.30
N GLY A 310 28.06 18.07 -11.91
CA GLY A 310 28.59 19.25 -11.24
C GLY A 310 27.51 19.98 -10.42
N LEU A 311 27.94 20.85 -9.52
CA LEU A 311 27.05 21.75 -8.77
C LEU A 311 26.32 22.72 -9.70
N ASN A 312 25.01 22.94 -9.50
CA ASN A 312 24.18 23.84 -10.31
C ASN A 312 24.27 23.59 -11.83
N THR A 313 24.35 22.32 -12.24
CA THR A 313 24.47 21.93 -13.65
C THR A 313 23.13 21.68 -14.32
N ILE A 314 23.10 21.80 -15.65
CA ILE A 314 21.94 21.42 -16.47
C ILE A 314 22.42 20.56 -17.65
N ALA A 315 21.93 19.32 -17.72
CA ALA A 315 22.07 18.43 -18.88
C ALA A 315 20.69 18.19 -19.51
N LEU A 316 20.49 18.74 -20.72
CA LEU A 316 19.23 18.68 -21.46
C LEU A 316 19.42 18.01 -22.82
N GLY A 317 18.94 16.77 -22.94
CA GLY A 317 19.00 15.95 -24.15
C GLY A 317 19.42 14.51 -23.85
N THR A 318 19.10 13.59 -24.76
CA THR A 318 19.51 12.18 -24.65
C THR A 318 21.03 12.07 -24.52
N ALA A 319 21.50 11.36 -23.49
CA ALA A 319 22.93 11.19 -23.19
C ALA A 319 23.74 12.51 -23.10
N SER A 320 23.09 13.64 -22.81
CA SER A 320 23.78 14.90 -22.48
C SER A 320 24.54 14.76 -21.16
N ASN A 321 25.69 15.44 -21.04
CA ASN A 321 26.59 15.30 -19.91
C ASN A 321 27.13 16.67 -19.44
N ALA A 322 26.72 17.13 -18.27
CA ALA A 322 27.20 18.36 -17.64
C ALA A 322 27.99 18.00 -16.38
N THR A 323 29.32 18.14 -16.43
CA THR A 323 30.22 17.73 -15.32
C THR A 323 30.95 18.89 -14.65
N GLY A 324 31.21 19.98 -15.38
CA GLY A 324 31.75 21.20 -14.78
C GLY A 324 30.71 21.94 -13.95
N ASP A 325 31.09 22.50 -12.81
CA ASP A 325 30.15 23.28 -11.99
C ASP A 325 29.54 24.44 -12.79
N LYS A 326 28.24 24.71 -12.58
CA LYS A 326 27.47 25.75 -13.27
C LYS A 326 27.42 25.59 -14.80
N SER A 327 27.71 24.39 -15.32
CA SER A 327 27.72 24.15 -16.76
C SER A 327 26.34 23.78 -17.33
N LEU A 328 26.17 24.03 -18.63
CA LEU A 328 24.97 23.70 -19.40
C LEU A 328 25.35 22.85 -20.63
N ALA A 329 24.88 21.60 -20.66
CA ALA A 329 24.94 20.73 -21.83
C ALA A 329 23.56 20.67 -22.49
N LEU A 330 23.38 21.33 -23.64
CA LEU A 330 22.10 21.44 -24.33
C LEU A 330 22.14 20.76 -25.70
N GLY A 331 21.64 19.52 -25.78
CA GLY A 331 21.57 18.72 -26.99
C GLY A 331 21.93 17.25 -26.76
N SER A 332 21.53 16.38 -27.68
CA SER A 332 21.89 14.95 -27.62
C SER A 332 23.42 14.78 -27.65
N ASN A 333 23.97 13.97 -26.75
CA ASN A 333 25.42 13.74 -26.60
C ASN A 333 26.26 15.02 -26.40
N SER A 334 25.66 16.15 -26.01
CA SER A 334 26.43 17.35 -25.67
C SER A 334 27.20 17.13 -24.37
N SER A 335 28.42 17.67 -24.26
CA SER A 335 29.29 17.53 -23.09
C SER A 335 29.83 18.88 -22.63
N ALA A 336 29.44 19.33 -21.44
CA ALA A 336 29.94 20.57 -20.82
C ALA A 336 30.81 20.22 -19.59
N ASN A 337 32.12 20.12 -19.82
CA ASN A 337 33.10 19.67 -18.82
C ASN A 337 33.82 20.82 -18.12
N GLY A 338 33.95 21.98 -18.77
CA GLY A 338 34.50 23.19 -18.14
C GLY A 338 33.55 23.79 -17.10
N ILE A 339 34.11 24.41 -16.06
CA ILE A 339 33.35 25.18 -15.07
C ILE A 339 32.73 26.40 -15.77
N ASN A 340 31.45 26.67 -15.49
CA ASN A 340 30.71 27.78 -16.09
C ASN A 340 30.73 27.75 -17.64
N SER A 341 30.75 26.54 -18.22
CA SER A 341 30.78 26.32 -19.66
C SER A 341 29.41 25.97 -20.23
N VAL A 342 29.23 26.19 -21.53
CA VAL A 342 28.00 25.85 -22.26
C VAL A 342 28.36 25.03 -23.51
N ALA A 343 27.88 23.79 -23.60
CA ALA A 343 27.89 23.00 -24.82
C ALA A 343 26.53 23.12 -25.51
N LEU A 344 26.49 23.85 -26.62
CA LEU A 344 25.23 24.20 -27.32
C LEU A 344 25.09 23.41 -28.63
N GLY A 345 24.11 22.52 -28.67
CA GLY A 345 23.77 21.66 -29.81
C GLY A 345 24.24 20.21 -29.64
N ALA A 346 23.69 19.31 -30.46
CA ALA A 346 24.05 17.89 -30.43
C ALA A 346 25.56 17.68 -30.67
N ASP A 347 26.16 16.76 -29.93
CA ASP A 347 27.58 16.41 -30.00
C ASP A 347 28.55 17.58 -29.73
N SER A 348 28.07 18.74 -29.24
CA SER A 348 28.94 19.86 -28.86
C SER A 348 29.74 19.52 -27.61
N ILE A 349 31.00 19.95 -27.55
CA ILE A 349 31.91 19.70 -26.43
C ILE A 349 32.49 21.04 -25.96
N ALA A 350 32.29 21.37 -24.68
CA ALA A 350 32.86 22.53 -24.01
C ALA A 350 33.77 22.08 -22.86
N ASP A 351 35.07 21.91 -23.14
CA ASP A 351 36.06 21.43 -22.17
C ASP A 351 36.77 22.55 -21.40
N LEU A 352 36.58 23.81 -21.81
CA LEU A 352 37.24 24.96 -21.23
C LEU A 352 36.28 25.75 -20.34
N ASP A 353 36.79 26.22 -19.21
CA ASP A 353 36.03 27.06 -18.28
C ASP A 353 35.59 28.36 -18.95
N ASN A 354 34.41 28.86 -18.56
CA ASN A 354 33.87 30.14 -19.03
C ASN A 354 33.75 30.25 -20.56
N THR A 355 33.44 29.15 -21.25
CA THR A 355 33.28 29.13 -22.72
C THR A 355 31.91 28.66 -23.17
N VAL A 356 31.49 29.13 -24.34
CA VAL A 356 30.34 28.57 -25.08
C VAL A 356 30.87 27.85 -26.31
N SER A 357 30.71 26.54 -26.37
CA SER A 357 31.04 25.73 -27.55
C SER A 357 29.79 25.42 -28.36
N VAL A 358 29.83 25.71 -29.66
CA VAL A 358 28.77 25.38 -30.62
C VAL A 358 29.10 24.16 -31.48
N GLY A 359 30.11 23.37 -31.09
CA GLY A 359 30.60 22.22 -31.86
C GLY A 359 31.67 21.43 -31.11
N ASN A 360 32.55 20.78 -31.84
CA ASN A 360 33.67 20.00 -31.31
C ASN A 360 34.86 20.02 -32.31
N SER A 361 35.86 19.17 -32.07
CA SER A 361 37.09 19.11 -32.88
C SER A 361 36.87 18.70 -34.35
N SER A 362 35.78 18.01 -34.68
CA SER A 362 35.43 17.59 -36.05
C SER A 362 34.23 18.37 -36.61
N LEU A 363 33.25 18.71 -35.78
CA LEU A 363 32.02 19.42 -36.13
C LEU A 363 32.09 20.90 -35.73
N LYS A 364 31.99 21.82 -36.69
CA LYS A 364 31.86 23.26 -36.43
C LYS A 364 30.56 23.78 -36.99
N ARG A 365 29.94 24.72 -36.29
CA ARG A 365 28.69 25.34 -36.72
C ARG A 365 28.93 26.79 -37.11
N LYS A 366 28.18 27.24 -38.14
CA LYS A 366 28.04 28.66 -38.41
C LYS A 366 27.11 29.27 -37.38
N ILE A 367 27.49 30.42 -36.84
CA ILE A 367 26.59 31.28 -36.07
C ILE A 367 26.01 32.28 -37.08
N VAL A 368 24.71 32.18 -37.34
CA VAL A 368 24.01 32.97 -38.37
C VAL A 368 23.01 33.92 -37.73
N ASN A 369 22.51 34.90 -38.49
CA ASN A 369 21.60 35.95 -38.01
C ASN A 369 22.20 36.84 -36.91
N VAL A 370 23.51 37.07 -36.97
CA VAL A 370 24.24 37.94 -36.04
C VAL A 370 24.16 39.38 -36.53
N LYS A 371 23.51 40.25 -35.74
CA LYS A 371 23.50 41.71 -35.99
C LYS A 371 24.92 42.27 -35.88
N ASN A 372 25.20 43.38 -36.57
CA ASN A 372 26.48 44.07 -36.44
C ASN A 372 26.76 44.40 -34.96
N GLY A 373 27.93 43.99 -34.46
CA GLY A 373 28.42 44.37 -33.14
C GLY A 373 28.94 45.81 -33.12
N ALA A 374 29.02 46.42 -31.95
CA ALA A 374 29.67 47.73 -31.82
C ALA A 374 31.18 47.62 -32.09
N ILE A 375 31.73 48.50 -32.91
CA ILE A 375 33.18 48.57 -33.17
C ILE A 375 33.75 49.73 -32.35
N LYS A 376 34.19 49.42 -31.12
CA LYS A 376 34.80 50.35 -30.16
C LYS A 376 35.74 49.59 -29.21
N SER A 377 36.63 50.29 -28.52
CA SER A 377 37.72 49.68 -27.73
C SER A 377 37.27 48.84 -26.54
N ASP A 378 36.04 49.04 -26.07
CA ASP A 378 35.42 48.38 -24.91
C ASP A 378 34.23 47.48 -25.32
N SER A 379 34.15 47.09 -26.60
CA SER A 379 33.08 46.23 -27.10
C SER A 379 33.37 44.75 -26.84
N TYR A 380 32.33 44.01 -26.43
CA TYR A 380 32.33 42.55 -26.27
C TYR A 380 31.36 41.85 -27.24
N ASP A 381 30.84 42.59 -28.23
CA ASP A 381 29.90 42.06 -29.20
C ASP A 381 30.61 41.15 -30.22
N ALA A 382 29.90 40.13 -30.69
CA ALA A 382 30.35 39.36 -31.83
C ALA A 382 30.32 40.21 -33.13
N ILE A 383 31.38 40.12 -33.93
CA ILE A 383 31.48 40.76 -35.24
C ILE A 383 30.98 39.79 -36.32
N ASN A 384 30.16 40.27 -37.25
CA ASN A 384 29.66 39.45 -38.35
C ASN A 384 30.49 39.64 -39.64
N GLY A 385 30.18 38.85 -40.68
CA GLY A 385 30.91 38.88 -41.94
C GLY A 385 30.82 40.20 -42.71
N SER A 386 29.72 40.96 -42.61
CA SER A 386 29.59 42.23 -43.35
C SER A 386 30.49 43.33 -42.76
N GLN A 387 30.70 43.33 -41.45
CA GLN A 387 31.64 44.24 -40.79
C GLN A 387 33.09 43.94 -41.17
N LEU A 388 33.50 42.67 -41.18
CA LEU A 388 34.84 42.28 -41.63
C LEU A 388 35.06 42.59 -43.11
N TYR A 389 34.03 42.34 -43.94
CA TYR A 389 34.08 42.68 -45.37
C TYR A 389 34.25 44.18 -45.60
N ALA A 390 33.53 45.04 -44.88
CA ALA A 390 33.65 46.50 -45.00
C ALA A 390 35.08 46.99 -44.67
N ILE A 391 35.74 46.40 -43.67
CA ILE A 391 37.14 46.70 -43.35
C ILE A 391 38.05 46.23 -44.48
N SER A 392 37.87 45.00 -44.98
CA SER A 392 38.68 44.44 -46.07
C SER A 392 38.57 45.27 -47.35
N ASP A 393 37.36 45.71 -47.71
CA ASP A 393 37.10 46.57 -48.89
C ASP A 393 37.73 47.96 -48.71
N SER A 394 37.67 48.52 -47.50
CA SER A 394 38.32 49.80 -47.18
C SER A 394 39.84 49.74 -47.30
N VAL A 395 40.48 48.64 -46.88
CA VAL A 395 41.94 48.48 -46.96
C VAL A 395 42.39 48.24 -48.41
N ALA A 396 41.66 47.41 -49.16
CA ALA A 396 41.98 47.09 -50.54
C ALA A 396 41.91 48.30 -51.50
N LYS A 397 41.15 49.34 -51.14
CA LYS A 397 41.04 50.59 -51.92
C LYS A 397 42.17 51.60 -51.65
N ILE A 398 43.04 51.35 -50.67
CA ILE A 398 44.15 52.24 -50.29
C ILE A 398 45.48 51.79 -50.93
N THR A 399 45.51 50.61 -51.55
CA THR A 399 46.56 50.11 -52.45
C THR A 399 46.15 50.31 -53.90
#